data_AF-A0A8S3HTP1-F1
#
_entry.id   AF-A0A8S3HTP1-F1
#
_cell.length_a   1.000
_cell.length_b   1.000
_cell.length_c   1.000
_cell.angle_alpha   90.00
_cell.angle_beta   90.00
_cell.angle_gamma   90.00
#
_symmetry.space_group_name_H-M   'P 1'
#
loop_
_entity.id
_entity.type
_entity.pdbx_description
1 polymer ?
#
loop_
_entity_poly.entity_id
_entity_poly.type
_entity_poly.pdbx_seq_one_letter_code
_entity_poly.pdbx_strand_id
1 'polypeptide(L)'
;MWMNNTAPTSIMLPVALSVVHELGIYSENSLNRQQAAVINGRFLLAVVYSSSIGVLSSLVGTAPNVYLKGFVEVNSKYGGTGFRIKFLNFLLFALPVGILILILCWF
;
A
#
# COMPACT_ATOMS: atom_id res chain seq x y z
N MET A 1 1.73 6.02 0.04
CA MET A 1 1.93 6.43 1.46
C MET A 1 1.06 7.61 1.91
N TRP A 2 0.55 8.47 1.02
CA TRP A 2 -0.09 9.75 1.42
C TRP A 2 -1.56 9.90 0.99
N MET A 3 -2.10 8.89 0.33
CA MET A 3 -3.46 8.83 -0.20
C MET A 3 -4.10 7.54 0.31
N ASN A 4 -5.44 7.47 0.32
CA ASN A 4 -6.15 6.23 0.63
C ASN A 4 -5.72 5.10 -0.33
N ASN A 5 -5.92 3.82 0.03
CA ASN A 5 -5.46 2.69 -0.79
C ASN A 5 -6.03 2.70 -2.24
N THR A 6 -7.26 3.21 -2.41
CA THR A 6 -7.94 3.23 -3.71
C THR A 6 -7.21 4.10 -4.72
N ALA A 7 -6.78 5.31 -4.35
CA ALA A 7 -6.24 6.28 -5.31
C ALA A 7 -4.90 5.85 -5.95
N PRO A 8 -3.87 5.40 -5.22
CA PRO A 8 -2.64 4.87 -5.81
C PRO A 8 -2.90 3.63 -6.66
N THR A 9 -3.82 2.75 -6.22
CA THR A 9 -4.19 1.56 -6.99
C THR A 9 -4.81 1.94 -8.33
N SER A 10 -5.74 2.91 -8.36
CA SER A 10 -6.34 3.41 -9.59
C SER A 10 -5.35 4.09 -10.52
N ILE A 11 -4.35 4.79 -9.99
CA ILE A 11 -3.27 5.40 -10.79
C ILE A 11 -2.34 4.33 -11.38
N MET A 12 -2.02 3.30 -10.59
CA MET A 12 -1.11 2.23 -11.01
C MET A 12 -1.76 1.21 -11.92
N LEU A 13 -3.08 1.03 -11.86
CA LEU A 13 -3.81 0.08 -12.70
C LEU A 13 -3.56 0.26 -14.21
N PRO A 14 -3.74 1.44 -14.81
CA PRO A 14 -3.46 1.62 -16.24
C PRO A 14 -1.97 1.43 -16.57
N VAL A 15 -1.06 1.87 -15.70
CA VAL A 15 0.39 1.65 -15.89
C VAL A 15 0.71 0.15 -15.89
N ALA A 16 0.11 -0.59 -14.97
CA ALA A 16 0.30 -2.02 -14.87
C ALA A 16 -0.23 -2.77 -16.11
N LEU A 17 -1.39 -2.36 -16.61
CA LEU A 17 -1.97 -2.91 -17.83
C LEU A 17 -1.10 -2.61 -19.06
N SER A 18 -0.54 -1.41 -19.17
CA SER A 18 0.39 -1.06 -20.25
C SER A 18 1.65 -1.92 -20.24
N VAL A 19 2.23 -2.19 -19.06
CA VAL A 19 3.40 -3.07 -18.93
C VAL A 19 3.07 -4.50 -19.33
N VAL A 20 1.93 -5.02 -18.89
CA VAL A 20 1.44 -6.36 -19.26
C VAL A 20 1.25 -6.49 -20.77
N HIS A 21 0.72 -5.46 -21.41
CA HIS A 21 0.51 -5.41 -22.85
C HIS A 21 1.83 -5.40 -23.61
N GLU A 22 2.79 -4.55 -23.21
CA GLU A 22 4.10 -4.43 -23.85
C GLU A 22 4.94 -5.72 -23.75
N LEU A 23 4.82 -6.44 -22.63
CA LEU A 23 5.51 -7.71 -22.42
C LEU A 23 4.97 -8.87 -23.29
N GLY A 24 3.99 -8.62 -24.17
CA GLY A 24 3.44 -9.62 -25.08
C GLY A 24 2.71 -10.75 -24.35
N ILE A 25 2.32 -10.53 -23.09
CA ILE A 25 1.64 -11.54 -22.25
C ILE A 25 0.20 -11.77 -22.75
N TYR A 26 -0.27 -11.01 -23.74
CA TYR A 26 -1.43 -11.38 -24.56
C TYR A 26 -1.01 -12.37 -25.67
N SER A 27 -0.71 -13.63 -25.34
CA SER A 27 -0.44 -14.65 -26.36
C SER A 27 -1.76 -15.21 -26.90
N GLU A 28 -2.06 -14.96 -28.18
CA GLU A 28 -3.21 -15.55 -28.89
C GLU A 28 -3.07 -17.08 -29.09
N ASN A 29 -1.89 -17.65 -28.85
CA ASN A 29 -1.68 -19.10 -28.87
C ASN A 29 -2.25 -19.74 -27.58
N SER A 30 -3.23 -20.61 -27.76
CA SER A 30 -4.05 -21.23 -26.70
C SER A 30 -3.27 -21.95 -25.58
N LEU A 31 -2.05 -22.42 -25.85
CA LEU A 31 -1.16 -23.06 -24.85
C LEU A 31 -0.48 -22.06 -23.90
N ASN A 32 -0.35 -20.79 -24.29
CA ASN A 32 0.27 -19.73 -23.47
C ASN A 32 -0.75 -18.89 -22.68
N ARG A 33 -2.04 -18.97 -23.02
CA ARG A 33 -3.08 -18.11 -22.42
C ARG A 33 -3.21 -18.29 -20.91
N GLN A 34 -3.04 -19.52 -20.42
CA GLN A 34 -3.14 -19.82 -19.00
C GLN A 34 -1.93 -19.29 -18.21
N GLN A 35 -0.72 -19.45 -18.75
CA GLN A 35 0.50 -18.87 -18.16
C GLN A 35 0.46 -17.35 -18.16
N ALA A 36 -0.02 -16.76 -19.26
CA ALA A 36 -0.27 -15.35 -19.38
C ALA A 36 -1.23 -14.80 -18.32
N ALA A 37 -2.38 -15.46 -18.13
CA ALA A 37 -3.35 -15.08 -17.11
C ALA A 37 -2.76 -15.14 -15.70
N VAL A 38 -1.94 -16.15 -15.42
CA VAL A 38 -1.24 -16.28 -14.13
C VAL A 38 -0.23 -15.15 -13.91
N ILE A 39 0.59 -14.80 -14.92
CA ILE A 39 1.58 -13.72 -14.80
C ILE A 39 0.86 -12.37 -14.61
N ASN A 40 -0.18 -12.10 -15.40
CA ASN A 40 -0.98 -10.88 -15.29
C ASN A 40 -1.66 -10.77 -13.93
N GLY A 41 -2.24 -11.87 -13.44
CA GLY A 41 -2.85 -11.92 -12.12
C GLY A 41 -1.83 -11.65 -11.01
N ARG A 42 -0.64 -12.26 -11.07
CA ARG A 42 0.44 -12.04 -10.10
C ARG A 42 0.93 -10.60 -10.10
N PHE A 43 1.07 -10.00 -11.27
CA PHE A 43 1.51 -8.61 -11.40
C PHE A 43 0.47 -7.62 -10.84
N LEU A 44 -0.81 -7.81 -11.17
CA LEU A 44 -1.89 -6.99 -10.62
C LEU A 44 -2.01 -7.15 -9.09
N LEU A 45 -1.88 -8.37 -8.58
CA LEU A 45 -1.83 -8.63 -7.13
C LEU A 45 -0.66 -7.90 -6.46
N ALA A 46 0.53 -7.94 -7.07
CA ALA A 46 1.70 -7.23 -6.56
C ALA A 46 1.45 -5.72 -6.44
N VAL A 47 0.78 -5.11 -7.42
CA VAL A 47 0.39 -3.68 -7.37
C VAL A 47 -0.57 -3.39 -6.22
N VAL A 48 -1.64 -4.19 -6.09
CA VAL A 48 -2.68 -3.98 -5.05
C VAL A 48 -2.09 -4.11 -3.63
N TYR A 49 -1.28 -5.13 -3.40
CA TYR A 49 -0.65 -5.33 -2.10
C TYR A 49 0.43 -4.28 -1.81
N SER A 50 1.26 -3.91 -2.79
CA SER A 50 2.26 -2.84 -2.61
C SER A 50 1.59 -1.51 -2.25
N SER A 51 0.47 -1.17 -2.90
CA SER A 51 -0.35 0.00 -2.55
C SER A 51 -0.84 -0.08 -1.10
N SER A 52 -1.37 -1.24 -0.70
CA SER A 52 -1.89 -1.48 0.66
C SER A 52 -0.79 -1.33 1.73
N ILE A 53 0.37 -1.97 1.53
CA ILE A 53 1.51 -1.94 2.47
C ILE A 53 2.10 -0.53 2.60
N GLY A 54 2.25 0.18 1.47
CA GLY A 54 2.75 1.54 1.48
C GLY A 54 1.82 2.52 2.21
N VAL A 55 0.51 2.28 2.21
CA VAL A 55 -0.46 3.12 2.92
C VAL A 55 -0.48 2.83 4.43
N LEU A 56 -0.28 1.58 4.85
CA LEU A 56 -0.17 1.20 6.27
C LEU A 56 0.98 1.92 7.00
N SER A 57 2.04 2.22 6.27
CA SER A 57 3.28 2.83 6.78
C SER A 57 3.17 4.31 7.15
N SER A 58 1.98 4.92 7.02
CA SER A 58 1.78 6.37 7.18
C SER A 58 0.65 6.69 8.15
N LEU A 59 0.80 7.77 8.90
CA LEU A 59 -0.16 8.22 9.90
C LEU A 59 -1.52 8.62 9.30
N VAL A 60 -1.55 9.07 8.04
CA VAL A 60 -2.75 9.56 7.33
C VAL A 60 -3.28 8.51 6.33
N GLY A 61 -2.56 7.41 6.13
CA GLY A 61 -2.88 6.45 5.08
C GLY A 61 -4.16 5.65 5.34
N THR A 62 -4.45 5.33 6.60
CA THR A 62 -5.56 4.45 6.98
C THR A 62 -6.44 5.08 8.07
N ALA A 63 -7.73 4.72 8.07
CA ALA A 63 -8.65 5.18 9.11
C ALA A 63 -8.16 4.81 10.53
N PRO A 64 -7.68 3.59 10.83
CA PRO A 64 -7.17 3.24 12.16
C PRO A 64 -6.05 4.17 12.65
N ASN A 65 -5.10 4.55 11.78
CA ASN A 65 -3.99 5.42 12.17
C ASN A 65 -4.46 6.85 12.48
N VAL A 66 -5.44 7.35 11.72
CA VAL A 66 -6.07 8.65 11.97
C VAL A 66 -6.89 8.63 13.26
N TYR A 67 -7.65 7.55 13.51
CA TYR A 67 -8.39 7.35 14.76
C TYR A 67 -7.45 7.27 15.96
N LEU A 68 -6.33 6.55 15.86
CA LEU A 68 -5.31 6.47 16.91
C LEU A 68 -4.77 7.87 17.25
N LYS A 69 -4.41 8.66 16.24
CA LYS A 69 -3.96 10.05 16.44
C LYS A 69 -5.01 10.86 17.19
N GLY A 70 -6.26 10.84 16.73
CA GLY A 70 -7.36 11.59 17.36
C GLY A 70 -7.62 11.13 18.79
N PHE A 71 -7.63 9.82 19.04
CA PHE A 71 -7.83 9.25 20.37
C PHE A 71 -6.71 9.68 21.34
N VAL A 72 -5.45 9.63 20.91
CA VAL A 72 -4.31 10.06 21.74
C VAL A 72 -4.36 11.56 22.00
N GLU A 73 -4.69 12.39 21.01
CA GLU A 73 -4.83 13.84 21.18
C GLU A 73 -5.96 14.22 22.15
N VAL A 74 -7.09 13.51 22.11
CA VAL A 74 -8.19 13.72 23.05
C VAL A 74 -7.75 13.33 24.47
N ASN A 75 -7.23 12.11 24.66
CA ASN A 75 -6.86 11.64 26.00
C ASN A 75 -5.69 12.42 26.61
N SER A 76 -4.71 12.85 25.81
CA SER A 76 -3.58 13.65 26.31
C SER A 76 -3.98 15.07 26.69
N LYS A 77 -5.02 15.62 26.05
CA LYS A 77 -5.60 16.92 26.39
C LYS A 77 -6.36 16.88 27.71
N TYR A 78 -7.12 15.81 27.97
CA TYR A 78 -7.86 15.65 29.24
C TYR A 78 -7.00 15.08 30.38
N GLY A 79 -5.93 14.34 30.08
CA GLY A 79 -5.00 13.75 31.06
C GLY A 79 -3.76 14.60 31.40
N GLY A 80 -3.64 15.83 30.88
CA GLY A 80 -2.62 16.80 31.30
C GLY A 80 -1.19 16.60 30.73
N THR A 81 -0.95 15.60 29.89
CA THR A 81 0.39 15.31 29.33
C THR A 81 0.72 16.12 28.08
N GLY A 82 -0.29 16.65 27.36
CA GLY A 82 -0.09 17.45 26.15
C GLY A 82 0.55 16.68 24.97
N PHE A 83 0.69 15.36 25.08
CA PHE A 83 1.36 14.50 24.11
C PHE A 83 0.61 14.46 22.77
N ARG A 84 1.35 14.61 21.66
CA ARG A 84 0.80 14.53 20.29
C ARG A 84 1.67 13.66 19.42
N ILE A 85 1.03 12.82 18.60
CA ILE A 85 1.73 12.02 17.59
C ILE A 85 2.06 12.93 16.41
N LYS A 86 3.33 13.31 16.29
CA LYS A 86 3.84 14.01 15.12
C LYS A 86 3.92 13.05 13.93
N PHE A 87 3.59 13.56 12.75
CA PHE A 87 3.64 12.79 11.51
C PHE A 87 5.02 12.13 11.28
N LEU A 88 6.10 12.90 11.42
CA LEU A 88 7.46 12.42 11.15
C LEU A 88 7.88 11.29 12.12
N ASN A 89 7.51 11.41 13.40
CA ASN A 89 7.84 10.39 14.40
C ASN A 89 7.13 9.06 14.08
N PHE A 90 5.86 9.14 13.67
CA PHE A 90 5.12 7.95 13.27
C PHE A 90 5.68 7.35 11.97
N LEU A 91 6.06 8.19 11.00
CA LEU A 91 6.69 7.73 9.76
C LEU A 91 7.99 6.97 10.04
N LEU A 92 8.88 7.51 10.89
CA LEU A 92 10.14 6.86 11.26
C LEU A 92 9.94 5.51 11.95
N PHE A 93 8.82 5.33 12.66
CA PHE A 93 8.45 4.07 13.29
C PHE A 93 7.80 3.08 12.30
N ALA A 94 6.84 3.52 11.51
CA ALA A 94 6.00 2.67 10.67
C ALA A 94 6.65 2.32 9.31
N LEU A 95 7.50 3.20 8.76
CA LEU A 95 8.15 2.99 7.46
C LEU A 95 9.11 1.78 7.46
N PRO A 96 9.98 1.57 8.46
CA PRO A 96 10.82 0.36 8.54
C PRO A 96 9.99 -0.93 8.59
N VAL A 97 8.90 -0.93 9.36
CA VAL A 97 7.97 -2.06 9.44
C VAL A 97 7.30 -2.30 8.09
N GLY A 98 6.89 -1.23 7.41
CA GLY A 98 6.32 -1.31 6.06
C GLY A 98 7.27 -1.90 5.03
N ILE A 99 8.54 -1.49 5.04
CA ILE A 99 9.58 -2.04 4.17
C ILE A 99 9.79 -3.53 4.47
N LEU A 100 9.86 -3.90 5.76
CA LEU A 100 10.00 -5.28 6.17
C LEU A 100 8.83 -6.15 5.66
N ILE A 101 7.59 -5.68 5.83
CA ILE A 101 6.40 -6.37 5.33
C ILE A 101 6.43 -6.46 3.81
N LEU A 102 6.86 -5.41 3.11
CA LEU A 102 6.97 -5.43 1.65
C LEU A 102 7.95 -6.49 1.16
N ILE A 103 9.10 -6.60 1.82
CA ILE A 103 10.12 -7.62 1.53
C ILE A 103 9.53 -9.01 1.81
N LEU A 104 8.97 -9.22 3.01
CA LEU A 104 8.38 -10.52 3.40
C LEU A 104 7.20 -10.93 2.52
N CYS A 105 6.49 -9.97 1.93
CA CYS A 105 5.36 -10.28 1.07
C CYS A 105 5.83 -10.97 -0.23
N TRP A 106 7.01 -10.58 -0.75
CA TRP A 106 7.57 -11.02 -2.05
C TRP A 106 8.66 -12.08 -1.95
N PHE A 107 9.00 -12.52 -0.74
CA PHE A 107 9.82 -13.72 -0.49
C PHE A 107 8.94 -14.95 -0.31
#